data_AF-A0A921RJK5-F1
#
_entry.id   AF-A0A921RJK5-F1
#
_cell.length_a   1.000
_cell.length_b   1.000
_cell.length_c   1.000
_cell.angle_alpha   90.00
_cell.angle_beta   90.00
_cell.angle_gamma   90.00
#
_symmetry.space_group_name_H-M   'P 1'
#
loop_
_entity.id
_entity.type
_entity.pdbx_description
1 polymer ?
#
loop_
_entity_poly.entity_id
_entity_poly.type
_entity_poly.pdbx_seq_one_letter_code
_entity_poly.pdbx_strand_id
1 'polypeptide(L)'
;MALLAATDWTELEDDTEHETEAAATAVELVDTQSEVFAPEGCMDYDKLVDLFGCQRIDATLVHRIELLSSHPPHGFLRRELFFAHWDLNSILDLHEAGEKFYVFTGREPSYEGLQLGHLIPFMFTNDNASFLRKSNLTNAECKRLAREDAEDIIACGFDIERTYIFTDTNYTRGAFYETIVEIAKHVSCDSCMRISGCSPEDNIGIVSIPPVVAAPSFPSSFPHLFPRNDDQPRCLIPCAIH
;
A
#
# COMPACT_ATOMS: atom_id res chain seq x y z
N MET A 1 5.81 0.46 9.96
CA MET A 1 6.35 1.77 9.54
C MET A 1 5.73 2.11 8.20
N ALA A 2 5.36 3.37 8.01
CA ALA A 2 4.62 3.84 6.86
C ALA A 2 5.20 5.14 6.31
N LEU A 3 5.04 5.32 5.00
CA LEU A 3 5.56 6.42 4.19
C LEU A 3 4.40 7.05 3.42
N LEU A 4 4.30 8.37 3.47
CA LEU A 4 3.33 9.16 2.71
C LEU A 4 4.06 10.20 1.84
N ALA A 5 3.66 10.34 0.57
CA ALA A 5 4.17 11.38 -0.34
C ALA A 5 3.00 12.09 -1.07
N ALA A 6 3.09 13.41 -1.26
CA ALA A 6 1.98 14.23 -1.80
C ALA A 6 2.32 14.97 -3.12
N THR A 7 1.29 15.17 -3.94
CA THR A 7 1.31 15.97 -5.19
C THR A 7 0.88 17.43 -4.96
N ASP A 8 0.98 18.29 -5.98
CA ASP A 8 0.86 19.77 -5.85
C ASP A 8 -0.58 20.33 -6.00
N TRP A 9 -0.80 21.61 -5.67
CA TRP A 9 -2.10 22.08 -5.16
C TRP A 9 -2.93 23.04 -6.04
N THR A 10 -4.07 22.57 -6.56
CA THR A 10 -5.27 23.34 -6.98
C THR A 10 -6.60 22.59 -6.65
N GLU A 11 -7.78 23.08 -7.04
CA GLU A 11 -9.12 22.72 -6.47
C GLU A 11 -10.10 22.06 -7.49
N LEU A 12 -11.21 21.44 -6.98
CA LEU A 12 -12.43 20.88 -7.67
C LEU A 12 -12.29 19.46 -8.27
N GLU A 13 -13.25 18.52 -8.26
CA GLU A 13 -14.58 18.34 -7.57
C GLU A 13 -15.04 16.84 -7.61
N ASP A 14 -15.97 16.40 -6.72
CA ASP A 14 -16.23 14.97 -6.34
C ASP A 14 -17.20 14.12 -7.20
N ASP A 15 -17.07 12.78 -7.16
CA ASP A 15 -18.13 11.78 -7.46
C ASP A 15 -17.80 10.34 -6.96
N THR A 16 -18.79 9.56 -6.48
CA THR A 16 -18.58 8.26 -5.76
C THR A 16 -19.68 7.18 -5.94
N GLU A 17 -19.36 5.99 -6.51
CA GLU A 17 -20.27 4.81 -6.55
C GLU A 17 -19.63 3.40 -6.36
N HIS A 18 -18.30 3.22 -6.39
CA HIS A 18 -17.68 1.90 -6.68
C HIS A 18 -17.46 0.92 -5.50
N GLU A 19 -17.75 1.28 -4.25
CA GLU A 19 -17.21 0.58 -3.05
C GLU A 19 -17.73 -0.86 -2.78
N THR A 20 -18.82 -1.30 -3.44
CA THR A 20 -19.55 -2.51 -3.00
C THR A 20 -19.03 -3.85 -3.55
N GLU A 21 -18.22 -3.85 -4.62
CA GLU A 21 -17.82 -5.08 -5.32
C GLU A 21 -16.56 -5.73 -4.73
N ALA A 22 -15.58 -4.92 -4.30
CA ALA A 22 -14.28 -5.38 -3.80
C ALA A 22 -14.34 -6.28 -2.56
N ALA A 23 -15.40 -6.16 -1.74
CA ALA A 23 -15.58 -6.94 -0.53
C ALA A 23 -15.92 -8.43 -0.79
N ALA A 24 -16.42 -8.77 -1.98
CA ALA A 24 -16.75 -10.16 -2.35
C ALA A 24 -15.50 -10.96 -2.76
N THR A 25 -14.62 -10.34 -3.55
CA THR A 25 -13.40 -10.97 -4.11
C THR A 25 -12.44 -11.46 -3.03
N ALA A 26 -12.40 -10.79 -1.87
CA ALA A 26 -11.55 -11.14 -0.73
C ALA A 26 -11.80 -12.54 -0.12
N VAL A 27 -12.90 -13.22 -0.49
CA VAL A 27 -13.34 -14.47 0.16
C VAL A 27 -12.66 -15.73 -0.42
N GLU A 28 -12.22 -15.72 -1.68
CA GLU A 28 -11.74 -16.91 -2.41
C GLU A 28 -10.18 -17.03 -2.45
N LEU A 29 -9.49 -16.00 -1.94
CA LEU A 29 -8.04 -15.79 -2.01
C LEU A 29 -7.17 -16.63 -1.05
N VAL A 30 -7.75 -17.14 0.03
CA VAL A 30 -6.98 -17.64 1.18
C VAL A 30 -6.65 -19.14 1.08
N ASP A 31 -7.48 -19.92 0.38
CA ASP A 31 -7.27 -21.36 0.16
C ASP A 31 -6.35 -21.64 -1.06
N THR A 32 -6.16 -20.62 -1.91
CA THR A 32 -5.70 -20.75 -3.30
C THR A 32 -4.20 -20.43 -3.51
N GLN A 33 -3.45 -19.99 -2.49
CA GLN A 33 -1.99 -19.79 -2.59
C GLN A 33 -1.21 -21.04 -3.06
N SER A 34 -1.80 -22.25 -2.96
CA SER A 34 -1.22 -23.49 -3.50
C SER A 34 -1.40 -23.68 -5.01
N GLU A 35 -2.36 -23.00 -5.65
CA GLU A 35 -2.75 -23.21 -7.06
C GLU A 35 -2.15 -22.17 -8.03
N VAL A 36 -1.56 -21.11 -7.47
CA VAL A 36 -0.87 -20.02 -8.20
C VAL A 36 0.48 -20.45 -8.78
N PHE A 37 1.01 -21.61 -8.40
CA PHE A 37 2.25 -22.11 -8.98
C PHE A 37 1.99 -22.76 -10.34
N ALA A 38 2.68 -22.27 -11.37
CA ALA A 38 2.77 -22.95 -12.66
C ALA A 38 3.46 -24.33 -12.50
N PRO A 39 3.29 -25.28 -13.44
CA PRO A 39 3.86 -26.63 -13.33
C PRO A 39 5.39 -26.71 -13.16
N GLU A 40 6.09 -25.62 -13.43
CA GLU A 40 7.55 -25.45 -13.35
C GLU A 40 8.02 -24.85 -12.01
N GLY A 41 7.09 -24.50 -11.11
CA GLY A 41 7.37 -23.85 -9.81
C GLY A 41 7.49 -22.31 -9.88
N CYS A 42 7.33 -21.72 -11.07
CA CYS A 42 7.20 -20.28 -11.25
C CYS A 42 5.80 -19.78 -10.83
N MET A 43 5.69 -18.50 -10.48
CA MET A 43 4.43 -17.85 -10.12
C MET A 43 3.61 -17.50 -11.37
N ASP A 44 2.34 -17.88 -11.38
CA ASP A 44 1.38 -17.62 -12.46
C ASP A 44 0.71 -16.26 -12.25
N TYR A 45 1.28 -15.22 -12.85
CA TYR A 45 0.84 -13.84 -12.64
C TYR A 45 -0.50 -13.50 -13.31
N ASP A 46 -0.96 -14.27 -14.30
CA ASP A 46 -2.31 -14.08 -14.86
C ASP A 46 -3.37 -14.58 -13.89
N LYS A 47 -3.19 -15.79 -13.33
CA LYS A 47 -4.06 -16.29 -12.25
C LYS A 47 -4.09 -15.35 -11.04
N LEU A 48 -2.98 -14.68 -10.69
CA LEU A 48 -3.01 -13.69 -9.61
C LEU A 48 -3.93 -12.50 -9.93
N VAL A 49 -3.90 -12.00 -11.16
CA VAL A 49 -4.79 -10.90 -11.57
C VAL A 49 -6.24 -11.32 -11.52
N ASP A 50 -6.58 -12.50 -12.05
CA ASP A 50 -7.94 -13.04 -12.02
C ASP A 50 -8.42 -13.30 -10.58
N LEU A 51 -7.59 -13.96 -9.75
CA LEU A 51 -7.93 -14.36 -8.37
C LEU A 51 -8.08 -13.18 -7.41
N PHE A 52 -7.27 -12.13 -7.57
CA PHE A 52 -7.44 -10.88 -6.82
C PHE A 52 -8.47 -9.93 -7.47
N GLY A 53 -9.01 -10.25 -8.65
CA GLY A 53 -9.90 -9.34 -9.39
C GLY A 53 -9.24 -8.01 -9.73
N CYS A 54 -7.93 -8.00 -9.99
CA CYS A 54 -7.21 -6.82 -10.44
C CYS A 54 -7.42 -6.59 -11.95
N GLN A 55 -7.05 -5.40 -12.42
CA GLN A 55 -6.92 -5.09 -13.85
C GLN A 55 -5.44 -5.12 -14.24
N ARG A 56 -5.12 -5.58 -15.46
CA ARG A 56 -3.75 -5.56 -16.01
C ARG A 56 -3.30 -4.13 -16.29
N ILE A 57 -2.07 -3.79 -15.89
CA ILE A 57 -1.38 -2.59 -16.40
C ILE A 57 -0.92 -2.91 -17.83
N ASP A 58 -1.67 -2.45 -18.82
CA ASP A 58 -1.39 -2.70 -20.23
C ASP A 58 -0.52 -1.61 -20.88
N ALA A 59 -0.11 -1.81 -22.13
CA ALA A 59 0.68 -0.83 -22.88
C ALA A 59 -0.03 0.53 -23.06
N THR A 60 -1.37 0.53 -23.13
CA THR A 60 -2.19 1.76 -23.19
C THR A 60 -2.05 2.57 -21.90
N LEU A 61 -2.18 1.92 -20.75
CA LEU A 61 -2.06 2.54 -19.43
C LEU A 61 -0.63 3.02 -19.16
N VAL A 62 0.39 2.24 -19.54
CA VAL A 62 1.80 2.67 -19.47
C VAL A 62 2.07 3.92 -20.31
N HIS A 63 1.44 4.04 -21.48
CA HIS A 63 1.56 5.26 -22.31
C HIS A 63 0.72 6.43 -21.75
N ARG A 64 -0.44 6.18 -21.11
CA ARG A 64 -1.17 7.23 -20.37
C ARG A 64 -0.31 7.81 -19.24
N ILE A 65 0.42 6.96 -18.51
CA ILE A 65 1.38 7.37 -17.47
C ILE A 65 2.54 8.20 -18.07
N GLU A 66 3.07 7.82 -19.23
CA GLU A 66 4.10 8.59 -19.95
C GLU A 66 3.64 10.02 -20.28
N LEU A 67 2.43 10.15 -20.83
CA LEU A 67 1.84 11.42 -21.22
C LEU A 67 1.55 12.32 -20.02
N LEU A 68 0.87 11.80 -18.99
CA LEU A 68 0.47 12.57 -17.81
C LEU A 68 1.67 12.98 -16.95
N SER A 69 2.64 12.10 -16.75
CA SER A 69 3.86 12.44 -15.98
C SER A 69 4.84 13.32 -16.75
N SER A 70 4.72 13.41 -18.08
CA SER A 70 5.72 14.00 -18.99
C SER A 70 7.14 13.40 -18.86
N HIS A 71 7.26 12.18 -18.32
CA HIS A 71 8.52 11.46 -18.11
C HIS A 71 8.46 10.06 -18.75
N PRO A 72 9.59 9.50 -19.23
CA PRO A 72 9.62 8.12 -19.72
C PRO A 72 9.22 7.14 -18.60
N PRO A 73 8.26 6.22 -18.80
CA PRO A 73 7.71 5.37 -17.74
C PRO A 73 8.79 4.63 -16.96
N HIS A 74 8.62 4.47 -15.64
CA HIS A 74 9.65 3.81 -14.85
C HIS A 74 9.96 2.39 -15.39
N GLY A 75 11.23 1.95 -15.23
CA GLY A 75 11.73 0.68 -15.74
C GLY A 75 11.07 -0.58 -15.17
N PHE A 76 10.11 -0.43 -14.25
CA PHE A 76 9.24 -1.50 -13.75
C PHE A 76 7.89 -1.59 -14.47
N LEU A 77 7.37 -0.48 -15.01
CA LEU A 77 6.23 -0.50 -15.94
C LEU A 77 6.66 -1.12 -17.26
N ARG A 78 7.77 -0.63 -17.85
CA ARG A 78 8.34 -1.14 -19.13
C ARG A 78 8.88 -2.57 -19.09
N ARG A 79 8.77 -3.27 -17.96
CA ARG A 79 9.23 -4.65 -17.74
C ARG A 79 8.22 -5.51 -16.97
N GLU A 80 7.01 -5.00 -16.76
CA GLU A 80 5.91 -5.74 -16.12
C GLU A 80 6.27 -6.24 -14.69
N LEU A 81 7.13 -5.52 -13.96
CA LEU A 81 7.32 -5.74 -12.51
C LEU A 81 6.15 -5.13 -11.71
N PHE A 82 5.60 -4.02 -12.19
CA PHE A 82 4.27 -3.55 -11.81
C PHE A 82 3.35 -3.86 -12.98
N PHE A 83 2.45 -4.82 -12.79
CA PHE A 83 1.70 -5.46 -13.86
C PHE A 83 0.17 -5.48 -13.64
N ALA A 84 -0.30 -5.02 -12.48
CA ALA A 84 -1.69 -5.07 -12.06
C ALA A 84 -2.06 -3.86 -11.19
N HIS A 85 -3.35 -3.51 -11.16
CA HIS A 85 -3.90 -2.47 -10.29
C HIS A 85 -5.35 -2.74 -9.90
N TRP A 86 -5.81 -2.05 -8.85
CA TRP A 86 -7.20 -1.59 -8.72
C TRP A 86 -7.21 -0.08 -8.95
N ASP A 87 -8.22 0.44 -9.64
CA ASP A 87 -8.59 1.87 -9.80
C ASP A 87 -7.51 2.90 -10.16
N LEU A 88 -6.35 2.47 -10.67
CA LEU A 88 -5.28 3.35 -11.16
C LEU A 88 -5.77 4.33 -12.24
N ASN A 89 -6.78 3.95 -13.05
CA ASN A 89 -7.41 4.88 -13.98
C ASN A 89 -7.99 6.11 -13.26
N SER A 90 -8.72 5.93 -12.16
CA SER A 90 -9.27 7.06 -11.37
C SER A 90 -8.18 7.94 -10.76
N ILE A 91 -7.04 7.38 -10.37
CA ILE A 91 -5.87 8.17 -9.92
C ILE A 91 -5.27 8.99 -11.07
N LEU A 92 -5.26 8.46 -12.29
CA LEU A 92 -4.83 9.18 -13.50
C LEU A 92 -5.87 10.21 -13.96
N ASP A 93 -7.17 9.94 -13.76
CA ASP A 93 -8.26 10.89 -14.05
C ASP A 93 -8.14 12.13 -13.16
N LEU A 94 -7.92 11.95 -11.85
CA LEU A 94 -7.61 13.04 -10.91
C LEU A 94 -6.38 13.85 -11.35
N HIS A 95 -5.28 13.17 -11.70
CA HIS A 95 -4.07 13.84 -12.18
C HIS A 95 -4.29 14.62 -13.49
N GLU A 96 -5.18 14.14 -14.37
CA GLU A 96 -5.54 14.80 -15.63
C GLU A 96 -6.46 16.02 -15.40
N ALA A 97 -7.29 15.99 -14.36
CA ALA A 97 -8.07 17.14 -13.88
C ALA A 97 -7.22 18.20 -13.15
N GLY A 98 -6.06 17.81 -12.60
CA GLY A 98 -5.22 18.66 -11.74
C GLY A 98 -5.54 18.54 -10.24
N GLU A 99 -6.27 17.49 -9.87
CA GLU A 99 -6.61 17.13 -8.49
C GLU A 99 -5.47 16.38 -7.78
N LYS A 100 -5.59 16.27 -6.45
CA LYS A 100 -4.59 15.60 -5.61
C LYS A 100 -4.98 14.20 -5.21
N PHE A 101 -3.98 13.35 -5.24
CA PHE A 101 -3.90 12.12 -4.47
C PHE A 101 -2.60 12.13 -3.67
N TYR A 102 -2.53 11.27 -2.64
CA TYR A 102 -1.29 10.97 -1.94
C TYR A 102 -0.90 9.52 -2.16
N VAL A 103 0.40 9.24 -2.12
CA VAL A 103 0.95 7.89 -2.22
C VAL A 103 1.23 7.38 -0.82
N PHE A 104 0.73 6.18 -0.49
CA PHE A 104 1.04 5.46 0.76
C PHE A 104 1.78 4.16 0.43
N THR A 105 2.90 3.90 1.10
CA THR A 105 3.50 2.56 1.10
C THR A 105 4.17 2.24 2.45
N GLY A 106 4.49 0.97 2.68
CA GLY A 106 4.70 0.43 4.03
C GLY A 106 5.84 -0.58 4.16
N ARG A 107 6.38 -0.66 5.39
CA ARG A 107 7.48 -1.53 5.79
C ARG A 107 7.23 -2.11 7.18
N GLU A 108 7.17 -3.44 7.29
CA GLU A 108 7.14 -4.18 8.55
C GLU A 108 8.59 -4.53 8.98
N PRO A 109 9.14 -3.91 10.04
CA PRO A 109 10.53 -4.12 10.46
C PRO A 109 10.78 -5.60 10.82
N SER A 110 11.84 -6.21 10.28
CA SER A 110 11.99 -7.68 10.33
C SER A 110 13.42 -8.24 10.44
N TYR A 111 14.47 -7.45 10.17
CA TYR A 111 15.89 -7.70 10.45
C TYR A 111 16.70 -6.40 10.22
N GLU A 112 18.01 -6.38 10.45
CA GLU A 112 18.92 -5.22 10.28
C GLU A 112 19.20 -4.84 8.81
N GLY A 113 18.82 -3.61 8.40
CA GLY A 113 19.11 -2.99 7.09
C GLY A 113 18.29 -3.49 5.89
N LEU A 114 18.25 -2.77 4.77
CA LEU A 114 17.51 -3.18 3.55
C LEU A 114 18.35 -4.01 2.52
N GLN A 115 17.71 -4.76 1.60
CA GLN A 115 18.33 -5.84 0.76
C GLN A 115 18.02 -5.80 -0.77
N LEU A 116 17.26 -6.71 -1.45
CA LEU A 116 16.94 -6.66 -2.93
C LEU A 116 15.51 -7.00 -3.56
N GLY A 117 14.37 -7.00 -2.83
CA GLY A 117 12.96 -6.68 -3.27
C GLY A 117 11.94 -5.83 -2.37
N HIS A 118 12.13 -5.42 -1.09
CA HIS A 118 11.22 -4.51 -0.30
C HIS A 118 11.07 -3.12 -0.94
N LEU A 119 12.19 -2.46 -1.21
CA LEU A 119 12.27 -1.19 -1.94
C LEU A 119 11.88 -1.36 -3.42
N ILE A 120 11.09 -2.37 -3.83
CA ILE A 120 10.42 -2.37 -5.15
C ILE A 120 9.20 -1.43 -5.11
N PRO A 121 8.29 -1.52 -4.11
CA PRO A 121 7.42 -0.43 -3.69
C PRO A 121 8.11 0.93 -3.52
N PHE A 122 9.19 1.00 -2.73
CA PHE A 122 9.87 2.27 -2.51
C PHE A 122 10.59 2.79 -3.77
N MET A 123 11.09 1.91 -4.66
CA MET A 123 11.53 2.29 -6.02
C MET A 123 10.40 2.88 -6.85
N PHE A 124 9.27 2.19 -6.93
CA PHE A 124 8.15 2.67 -7.74
C PHE A 124 7.62 4.02 -7.24
N THR A 125 7.83 4.32 -5.96
CA THR A 125 7.58 5.64 -5.37
C THR A 125 8.76 6.62 -5.59
N ASN A 126 10.01 6.14 -5.61
CA ASN A 126 11.28 6.88 -5.71
C ASN A 126 12.52 5.93 -5.85
N ASP A 127 12.97 5.63 -7.08
CA ASP A 127 13.96 4.60 -7.48
C ASP A 127 15.21 4.33 -6.56
N ASN A 128 15.27 3.24 -5.75
CA ASN A 128 16.27 2.10 -5.72
C ASN A 128 16.10 1.05 -4.54
N ALA A 129 16.90 -0.04 -4.45
CA ALA A 129 16.52 -1.45 -4.01
C ALA A 129 17.11 -2.06 -2.66
N SER A 130 16.60 -3.09 -1.87
CA SER A 130 15.25 -3.68 -1.51
C SER A 130 14.99 -4.77 -0.28
N PHE A 131 14.77 -6.14 -0.35
CA PHE A 131 14.15 -7.31 0.51
C PHE A 131 15.14 -8.49 0.83
N LEU A 132 15.01 -9.42 1.83
CA LEU A 132 13.88 -10.35 2.17
C LEU A 132 13.81 -10.78 3.68
N ARG A 133 12.76 -11.54 4.09
CA ARG A 133 12.15 -11.59 5.45
C ARG A 133 12.47 -12.83 6.33
N LYS A 134 12.71 -12.63 7.66
CA LYS A 134 12.23 -13.44 8.84
C LYS A 134 13.01 -13.17 10.15
N SER A 135 12.34 -12.98 11.31
CA SER A 135 12.84 -13.36 12.66
C SER A 135 11.81 -13.11 13.79
N ASN A 136 12.08 -13.62 15.01
CA ASN A 136 11.31 -13.35 16.24
C ASN A 136 11.87 -12.11 16.96
N LEU A 137 11.14 -10.99 16.97
CA LEU A 137 11.65 -9.70 17.45
C LEU A 137 10.98 -9.24 18.77
N THR A 138 11.65 -8.34 19.48
CA THR A 138 11.08 -7.68 20.68
C THR A 138 10.62 -6.26 20.36
N ASN A 139 9.70 -5.69 21.16
CA ASN A 139 9.22 -4.31 20.97
C ASN A 139 10.34 -3.23 20.99
N ALA A 140 11.46 -3.49 21.68
CA ALA A 140 12.62 -2.60 21.63
C ALA A 140 13.36 -2.72 20.29
N GLU A 141 13.52 -3.96 19.81
CA GLU A 141 14.19 -4.26 18.56
C GLU A 141 13.37 -3.78 17.35
N CYS A 142 12.06 -4.01 17.31
CA CYS A 142 11.19 -3.47 16.26
C CYS A 142 11.27 -1.94 16.16
N LYS A 143 11.48 -1.23 17.29
CA LYS A 143 11.67 0.24 17.30
C LYS A 143 13.06 0.68 16.86
N ARG A 144 14.09 -0.15 17.03
CA ARG A 144 15.43 0.07 16.46
C ARG A 144 15.41 -0.15 14.95
N LEU A 145 14.93 -1.30 14.50
CA LEU A 145 14.85 -1.66 13.09
C LEU A 145 13.97 -0.67 12.31
N ALA A 146 12.84 -0.22 12.88
CA ALA A 146 12.01 0.82 12.27
C ALA A 146 12.66 2.21 12.17
N ARG A 147 13.81 2.43 12.85
CA ARG A 147 14.63 3.64 12.68
C ARG A 147 15.68 3.42 11.59
N GLU A 148 16.32 2.26 11.58
CA GLU A 148 17.31 1.88 10.57
C GLU A 148 16.66 1.78 9.17
N ASP A 149 15.50 1.12 9.06
CA ASP A 149 14.67 1.12 7.83
C ASP A 149 14.30 2.55 7.39
N ALA A 150 14.12 3.51 8.32
CA ALA A 150 13.78 4.90 7.99
C ALA A 150 14.99 5.70 7.46
N GLU A 151 16.18 5.46 8.02
CA GLU A 151 17.43 6.09 7.57
C GLU A 151 17.79 5.60 6.14
N ASP A 152 17.58 4.30 5.85
CA ASP A 152 17.71 3.72 4.51
C ASP A 152 16.63 4.21 3.51
N ILE A 153 15.36 4.38 3.93
CA ILE A 153 14.31 4.98 3.07
C ILE A 153 14.68 6.43 2.72
N ILE A 154 15.12 7.24 3.68
CA ILE A 154 15.58 8.61 3.41
C ILE A 154 16.75 8.61 2.42
N ALA A 155 17.66 7.63 2.52
CA ALA A 155 18.77 7.46 1.59
C ALA A 155 18.35 7.12 0.13
N CYS A 156 17.09 6.73 -0.10
CA CYS A 156 16.54 6.60 -1.47
C CYS A 156 16.33 7.98 -2.14
N GLY A 157 16.31 9.09 -1.39
CA GLY A 157 16.24 10.45 -1.93
C GLY A 157 14.85 11.11 -1.91
N PHE A 158 13.93 10.64 -1.06
CA PHE A 158 12.59 11.23 -0.92
C PHE A 158 12.65 12.72 -0.50
N ASP A 159 11.78 13.54 -1.08
CA ASP A 159 11.64 14.97 -0.75
C ASP A 159 11.10 15.15 0.68
N ILE A 160 11.94 15.68 1.58
CA ILE A 160 11.65 15.90 2.99
C ILE A 160 10.47 16.87 3.24
N GLU A 161 10.15 17.76 2.30
CA GLU A 161 9.00 18.68 2.43
C GLU A 161 7.67 18.01 2.05
N ARG A 162 7.72 16.93 1.26
CA ARG A 162 6.54 16.18 0.78
C ARG A 162 6.35 14.82 1.47
N THR A 163 7.32 14.39 2.27
CA THR A 163 7.41 13.00 2.76
C THR A 163 7.22 12.88 4.27
N TYR A 164 6.20 12.13 4.71
CA TYR A 164 5.99 11.82 6.12
C TYR A 164 6.28 10.34 6.41
N ILE A 165 7.26 10.08 7.28
CA ILE A 165 7.60 8.73 7.78
C ILE A 165 7.13 8.60 9.22
N PHE A 166 6.39 7.53 9.53
CA PHE A 166 5.96 7.25 10.90
C PHE A 166 6.05 5.79 11.31
N THR A 167 6.15 5.57 12.62
CA THR A 167 6.11 4.26 13.25
C THR A 167 4.84 4.09 14.05
N ASP A 168 4.20 2.94 13.87
CA ASP A 168 2.83 2.67 14.31
C ASP A 168 2.73 2.77 15.84
N THR A 169 3.74 2.26 16.54
CA THR A 169 3.88 2.33 18.01
C THR A 169 4.07 3.74 18.60
N ASN A 170 4.31 4.76 17.76
CA ASN A 170 4.49 6.15 18.17
C ASN A 170 3.39 7.07 17.60
N TYR A 171 2.78 6.69 16.46
CA TYR A 171 1.73 7.46 15.79
C TYR A 171 0.30 7.02 16.14
N THR A 172 0.09 5.80 16.63
CA THR A 172 -1.25 5.28 16.99
C THR A 172 -1.87 6.00 18.19
N ARG A 173 -2.58 7.10 17.91
CA ARG A 173 -3.30 7.96 18.86
C ARG A 173 -4.24 8.92 18.09
N GLY A 174 -5.26 9.45 18.78
CA GLY A 174 -6.17 10.44 18.20
C GLY A 174 -6.83 9.94 16.90
N ALA A 175 -6.89 10.80 15.88
CA ALA A 175 -7.54 10.52 14.60
C ALA A 175 -7.07 9.23 13.87
N PHE A 176 -5.80 8.83 14.03
CA PHE A 176 -5.32 7.54 13.49
C PHE A 176 -6.01 6.36 14.18
N TYR A 177 -6.16 6.43 15.52
CA TYR A 177 -6.84 5.41 16.29
C TYR A 177 -8.37 5.46 16.12
N GLU A 178 -8.96 6.66 15.93
CA GLU A 178 -10.37 6.79 15.50
C GLU A 178 -10.60 6.05 14.17
N THR A 179 -9.73 6.25 13.19
CA THR A 179 -9.81 5.61 11.87
C THR A 179 -9.64 4.08 11.98
N ILE A 180 -8.68 3.58 12.78
CA ILE A 180 -8.53 2.15 13.09
C ILE A 180 -9.82 1.55 13.67
N VAL A 181 -10.44 2.23 14.65
CA VAL A 181 -11.66 1.75 15.31
C VAL A 181 -12.84 1.73 14.34
N GLU A 182 -12.98 2.72 13.47
CA GLU A 182 -14.07 2.76 12.51
C GLU A 182 -13.90 1.71 11.39
N ILE A 183 -12.67 1.40 10.96
CA ILE A 183 -12.40 0.25 10.07
C ILE A 183 -12.70 -1.07 10.78
N ALA A 184 -12.19 -1.26 12.00
CA ALA A 184 -12.38 -2.50 12.78
C ALA A 184 -13.84 -2.79 13.15
N LYS A 185 -14.71 -1.78 13.09
CA LYS A 185 -16.17 -1.89 13.26
C LYS A 185 -16.91 -2.40 12.02
N HIS A 186 -16.33 -2.23 10.82
CA HIS A 186 -16.92 -2.66 9.54
C HIS A 186 -16.37 -4.00 9.03
N VAL A 187 -15.25 -4.47 9.54
CA VAL A 187 -14.66 -5.79 9.18
C VAL A 187 -14.96 -6.83 10.26
N SER A 188 -15.43 -8.01 9.87
CA SER A 188 -15.71 -9.09 10.83
C SER A 188 -14.44 -9.78 11.32
N CYS A 189 -14.46 -10.36 12.52
CA CYS A 189 -13.34 -11.13 13.05
C CYS A 189 -12.96 -12.31 12.14
N ASP A 190 -13.95 -13.00 11.56
CA ASP A 190 -13.75 -14.10 10.60
C ASP A 190 -13.08 -13.60 9.31
N SER A 191 -13.47 -12.42 8.81
CA SER A 191 -12.83 -11.74 7.68
C SER A 191 -11.37 -11.38 7.99
N CYS A 192 -11.10 -10.78 9.15
CA CYS A 192 -9.73 -10.47 9.57
C CYS A 192 -8.86 -11.74 9.71
N MET A 193 -9.39 -12.83 10.26
CA MET A 193 -8.65 -14.09 10.40
C MET A 193 -8.29 -14.69 9.04
N ARG A 194 -9.25 -14.75 8.10
CA ARG A 194 -9.02 -15.17 6.71
C ARG A 194 -7.94 -14.34 6.04
N ILE A 195 -8.13 -13.02 5.96
CA ILE A 195 -7.22 -12.09 5.27
C ILE A 195 -5.80 -12.12 5.88
N SER A 196 -5.68 -12.36 7.20
CA SER A 196 -4.38 -12.45 7.89
C SER A 196 -3.75 -13.84 7.85
N GLY A 197 -4.46 -14.85 7.32
CA GLY A 197 -4.06 -16.26 7.39
C GLY A 197 -3.89 -16.81 8.81
N CYS A 198 -4.60 -16.24 9.80
CA CYS A 198 -4.41 -16.56 11.23
C CYS A 198 -5.55 -17.39 11.84
N SER A 199 -5.23 -18.06 12.94
CA SER A 199 -6.06 -19.08 13.59
C SER A 199 -6.74 -18.57 14.87
N PRO A 200 -7.81 -19.24 15.37
CA PRO A 200 -8.37 -18.97 16.69
C PRO A 200 -7.38 -19.15 17.86
N GLU A 201 -6.30 -19.91 17.64
CA GLU A 201 -5.20 -20.12 18.57
C GLU A 201 -4.16 -18.98 18.57
N ASP A 202 -4.17 -18.10 17.56
CA ASP A 202 -3.27 -16.96 17.48
C ASP A 202 -3.62 -15.85 18.48
N ASN A 203 -2.63 -15.02 18.80
CA ASN A 203 -2.85 -13.90 19.70
C ASN A 203 -3.69 -12.80 19.01
N ILE A 204 -4.59 -12.16 19.77
CA ILE A 204 -5.49 -11.10 19.27
C ILE A 204 -4.78 -9.91 18.60
N GLY A 205 -3.48 -9.72 18.85
CA GLY A 205 -2.67 -8.74 18.15
C GLY A 205 -2.64 -8.99 16.64
N ILE A 206 -2.48 -10.24 16.21
CA ILE A 206 -2.44 -10.62 14.79
C ILE A 206 -3.79 -10.35 14.12
N VAL A 207 -4.90 -10.75 14.75
CA VAL A 207 -6.27 -10.48 14.25
C VAL A 207 -6.54 -8.97 14.13
N SER A 208 -5.87 -8.13 14.92
CA SER A 208 -5.99 -6.67 14.88
C SER A 208 -5.07 -5.96 13.87
N ILE A 209 -4.21 -6.67 13.13
CA ILE A 209 -3.29 -6.06 12.14
C ILE A 209 -4.04 -5.40 10.97
N PRO A 210 -5.05 -6.01 10.31
CA PRO A 210 -5.61 -5.43 9.08
C PRO A 210 -6.18 -4.02 9.23
N PRO A 211 -6.96 -3.67 10.28
CA PRO A 211 -7.41 -2.29 10.51
C PRO A 211 -6.27 -1.28 10.72
N VAL A 212 -5.13 -1.70 11.29
CA VAL A 212 -3.95 -0.84 11.50
C VAL A 212 -3.19 -0.61 10.19
N VAL A 213 -3.10 -1.63 9.33
CA VAL A 213 -2.45 -1.52 8.01
C VAL A 213 -3.34 -0.81 6.99
N ALA A 214 -4.67 -0.89 7.14
CA ALA A 214 -5.62 -0.18 6.28
C ALA A 214 -5.75 1.31 6.63
N ALA A 215 -5.63 1.71 7.90
CA ALA A 215 -5.84 3.09 8.36
C ALA A 215 -5.04 4.19 7.61
N PRO A 216 -3.78 3.99 7.15
CA PRO A 216 -3.05 4.98 6.38
C PRO A 216 -3.63 5.26 4.97
N SER A 217 -4.52 4.40 4.48
CA SER A 217 -5.22 4.55 3.19
C SER A 217 -6.31 5.62 3.21
N PHE A 218 -6.62 6.18 4.39
CA PHE A 218 -7.62 7.21 4.59
C PHE A 218 -6.96 8.52 5.07
N PRO A 219 -7.20 9.68 4.42
CA PRO A 219 -6.57 10.95 4.83
C PRO A 219 -6.97 11.40 6.24
N SER A 220 -8.12 10.93 6.75
CA SER A 220 -8.60 11.13 8.13
C SER A 220 -7.59 10.71 9.21
N SER A 221 -6.67 9.81 8.89
CA SER A 221 -5.56 9.36 9.73
C SER A 221 -4.47 10.42 9.94
N PHE A 222 -4.40 11.43 9.08
CA PHE A 222 -3.34 12.45 9.08
C PHE A 222 -3.92 13.87 9.08
N PRO A 223 -4.71 14.27 10.11
CA PRO A 223 -5.37 15.59 10.18
C PRO A 223 -4.40 16.79 10.25
N HIS A 224 -3.09 16.53 10.26
CA HIS A 224 -2.02 17.53 10.25
C HIS A 224 -1.34 17.67 8.88
N LEU A 225 -1.65 16.77 7.93
CA LEU A 225 -1.27 16.83 6.51
C LEU A 225 -2.51 17.11 5.64
N PHE A 226 -3.62 16.44 5.95
CA PHE A 226 -4.91 16.56 5.27
C PHE A 226 -5.96 17.02 6.29
N PRO A 227 -6.33 18.32 6.31
CA PRO A 227 -7.43 18.80 7.15
C PRO A 227 -8.72 18.01 6.89
N ARG A 228 -9.64 17.93 7.86
CA ARG A 228 -10.99 17.38 7.61
C ARG A 228 -11.86 18.45 6.94
N ASN A 229 -11.89 18.41 5.61
CA ASN A 229 -12.75 19.14 4.68
C ASN A 229 -13.45 18.12 3.75
N ASP A 230 -14.35 18.57 2.88
CA ASP A 230 -15.07 17.68 1.96
C ASP A 230 -14.17 17.16 0.80
N ASP A 231 -13.19 17.97 0.36
CA ASP A 231 -12.09 17.58 -0.56
C ASP A 231 -11.03 16.75 0.18
N GLN A 232 -11.28 15.43 0.32
CA GLN A 232 -10.34 14.46 0.88
C GLN A 232 -9.57 13.74 -0.25
N PRO A 233 -8.22 13.84 -0.31
CA PRO A 233 -7.46 13.28 -1.43
C PRO A 233 -7.48 11.75 -1.43
N ARG A 234 -7.60 11.15 -2.62
CA ARG A 234 -7.52 9.68 -2.80
C ARG A 234 -6.10 9.16 -2.50
N CYS A 235 -6.00 7.86 -2.24
CA CYS A 235 -4.74 7.19 -1.90
C CYS A 235 -4.29 6.24 -3.02
N LEU A 236 -3.03 6.35 -3.45
CA LEU A 236 -2.37 5.38 -4.33
C LEU A 236 -1.43 4.50 -3.49
N ILE A 237 -1.56 3.17 -3.61
CA ILE A 237 -0.77 2.21 -2.80
C ILE A 237 0.12 1.32 -3.69
N PRO A 238 1.37 1.72 -3.99
CA PRO A 238 2.33 0.82 -4.62
C PRO A 238 2.79 -0.23 -3.60
N CYS A 239 2.43 -1.48 -3.86
CA CYS A 239 2.75 -2.65 -3.05
C CYS A 239 3.16 -3.84 -3.93
N ALA A 240 3.58 -4.95 -3.32
CA ALA A 240 3.76 -6.22 -4.01
C ALA A 240 2.56 -7.14 -3.68
N ILE A 241 2.03 -7.83 -4.70
CA ILE A 241 0.92 -8.77 -4.58
C ILE A 241 1.41 -10.12 -4.05
N HIS A 242 0.83 -10.58 -2.94
CA HIS A 242 1.28 -11.70 -2.10
C HIS A 242 0.08 -12.40 -1.44
#